data_AF-A0AAX7VZ27-F1
#
_entry.id   AF-A0AAX7VZ27-F1
#
_cell.length_a   1.000
_cell.length_b   1.000
_cell.length_c   1.000
_cell.angle_alpha   90.00
_cell.angle_beta   90.00
_cell.angle_gamma   90.00
#
_symmetry.space_group_name_H-M   'P 1'
#
loop_
_entity.id
_entity.type
_entity.pdbx_description
1 polymer ?
#
loop_
_entity_poly.entity_id
_entity_poly.type
_entity_poly.pdbx_seq_one_letter_code
_entity_poly.pdbx_strand_id
1 'polypeptide(L)'
;RLTVSPSSSQFFQYDFVSLSCEEDDSSAGWTLRRNTSKQERTQCGDGWGTPAGSSCNIRYTYPSDSGVYWCESREGTVSNMVHLTVTGGSVILQSPVLPVMEGDDVTLLCKTKTTPSNLPAAFYKDGSLIRKH
;
A
#
# COMPACT_ATOMS: atom_id res chain seq x y z
N ARG A 1 12.81 -7.81 1.27
CA ARG A 1 11.31 -7.81 1.30
C ARG A 1 10.73 -6.43 0.93
N LEU A 2 9.49 -6.30 0.40
CA LEU A 2 8.81 -4.99 0.24
C LEU A 2 7.96 -4.63 1.47
N THR A 3 8.16 -3.43 2.01
CA THR A 3 7.36 -2.84 3.10
C THR A 3 6.71 -1.51 2.69
N VAL A 4 5.62 -1.15 3.38
CA VAL A 4 4.81 0.05 3.12
C VAL A 4 4.67 0.87 4.39
N SER A 5 4.93 2.17 4.31
CA SER A 5 4.78 3.11 5.41
C SER A 5 3.88 4.29 5.01
N PRO A 6 2.80 4.58 5.76
CA PRO A 6 2.30 3.80 6.90
C PRO A 6 1.76 2.41 6.47
N SER A 7 1.75 1.45 7.40
CA SER A 7 1.31 0.06 7.13
C SER A 7 -0.20 0.01 6.87
N SER A 8 -0.57 0.14 5.59
CA SER A 8 -1.95 0.09 5.11
C SER A 8 -1.97 -0.35 3.64
N SER A 9 -3.02 -1.04 3.23
CA SER A 9 -3.31 -1.35 1.81
C SER A 9 -4.22 -0.30 1.15
N GLN A 10 -4.85 0.57 1.95
CA GLN A 10 -5.74 1.63 1.49
C GLN A 10 -5.26 2.99 1.96
N PHE A 11 -5.33 3.98 1.05
CA PHE A 11 -4.90 5.35 1.29
C PHE A 11 -5.92 6.33 0.72
N PHE A 12 -5.99 7.52 1.31
CA PHE A 12 -6.72 8.62 0.70
C PHE A 12 -5.89 9.26 -0.40
N GLN A 13 -6.58 9.82 -1.38
CA GLN A 13 -5.97 10.77 -2.30
C GLN A 13 -5.26 11.87 -1.51
N TYR A 14 -4.04 12.20 -1.94
CA TYR A 14 -3.11 13.15 -1.35
C TYR A 14 -2.37 12.64 -0.10
N ASP A 15 -2.54 11.38 0.30
CA ASP A 15 -1.69 10.78 1.33
C ASP A 15 -0.25 10.61 0.82
N PHE A 16 0.69 10.74 1.76
CA PHE A 16 2.09 10.35 1.57
C PHE A 16 2.25 8.85 1.79
N VAL A 17 2.97 8.19 0.89
CA VAL A 17 3.31 6.76 1.00
C VAL A 17 4.80 6.57 0.72
N SER A 18 5.46 5.79 1.57
CA SER A 18 6.83 5.33 1.35
C SER A 18 6.84 3.81 1.18
N LEU A 19 7.43 3.36 0.08
CA LEU A 19 7.59 1.94 -0.28
C LEU A 19 9.07 1.59 -0.20
N SER A 20 9.45 0.59 0.58
CA SER A 20 10.86 0.29 0.85
C SER A 20 11.19 -1.16 0.57
N CYS A 21 12.29 -1.39 -0.15
CA CYS A 21 12.86 -2.73 -0.32
C CYS A 21 13.84 -2.99 0.83
N GLU A 22 13.46 -3.83 1.79
CA GLU A 22 14.36 -4.37 2.81
C GLU A 22 15.43 -5.24 2.13
N GLU A 23 16.69 -4.92 2.43
CA GLU A 23 17.88 -5.61 1.92
C GLU A 23 18.25 -6.73 2.88
N ASP A 24 17.90 -7.97 2.53
CA ASP A 24 18.28 -9.17 3.29
C ASP A 24 19.73 -9.61 2.94
N ASP A 25 20.72 -8.70 2.94
CA ASP A 25 22.14 -8.92 2.58
C ASP A 25 22.55 -8.88 1.08
N SER A 26 21.66 -8.45 0.17
CA SER A 26 22.02 -8.40 -1.26
C SER A 26 22.50 -7.02 -1.72
N SER A 27 23.76 -6.92 -2.15
CA SER A 27 24.31 -5.82 -2.97
C SER A 27 23.66 -5.67 -4.36
N ALA A 28 22.55 -6.37 -4.60
CA ALA A 28 21.93 -6.60 -5.90
C ALA A 28 21.18 -5.40 -6.49
N GLY A 29 21.05 -4.28 -5.77
CA GLY A 29 20.38 -3.06 -6.26
C GLY A 29 18.93 -3.33 -6.67
N TRP A 30 18.03 -3.35 -5.69
CA TRP A 30 16.60 -3.57 -5.91
C TRP A 30 15.95 -2.41 -6.65
N THR A 31 15.09 -2.72 -7.60
CA THR A 31 14.27 -1.73 -8.32
C THR A 31 12.82 -1.89 -7.88
N LEU A 32 12.24 -0.82 -7.32
CA LEU A 32 10.82 -0.79 -7.01
C LEU A 32 10.02 -0.61 -8.29
N ARG A 33 9.08 -1.52 -8.54
CA ARG A 33 8.19 -1.54 -9.69
C ARG A 33 6.72 -1.48 -9.30
N ARG A 34 5.90 -1.07 -10.28
CA ARG A 34 4.45 -1.13 -10.15
C ARG A 34 3.72 -1.44 -11.46
N ASN A 35 2.54 -2.01 -11.31
CA ASN A 35 1.48 -2.07 -12.33
C ASN A 35 0.29 -1.25 -11.83
N THR A 36 -0.12 -0.26 -12.61
CA THR A 36 -1.35 0.52 -12.36
C THR A 36 -2.26 0.46 -13.58
N SER A 37 -3.45 1.04 -13.48
CA SER A 37 -4.37 1.14 -14.62
C SER A 37 -3.85 1.97 -15.80
N LYS A 38 -2.82 2.79 -15.58
CA LYS A 38 -2.24 3.66 -16.63
C LYS A 38 -1.05 3.03 -17.32
N GLN A 39 -0.20 2.32 -16.57
CA GLN A 39 1.08 1.84 -17.04
C GLN A 39 1.47 0.56 -16.32
N GLU A 40 2.14 -0.33 -17.05
CA GLU A 40 2.65 -1.60 -16.52
C GLU A 40 4.17 -1.56 -16.37
N ARG A 41 4.65 -2.19 -15.30
CA ARG A 41 6.05 -2.49 -15.00
C ARG A 41 6.98 -1.27 -14.96
N THR A 42 6.43 -0.11 -14.58
CA THR A 42 7.20 1.14 -14.43
C THR A 42 8.05 1.08 -13.17
N GLN A 43 9.19 1.79 -13.18
CA GLN A 43 10.11 1.87 -12.05
C GLN A 43 9.95 3.18 -11.28
N CYS A 44 10.28 3.20 -9.99
CA CYS A 44 10.26 4.45 -9.22
C CYS A 44 11.17 5.51 -9.86
N GLY A 45 10.66 6.74 -9.97
CA GLY A 45 11.33 7.85 -10.66
C GLY A 45 10.94 7.98 -12.15
N ASP A 46 10.30 6.98 -12.74
CA ASP A 46 9.79 7.01 -14.12
C ASP A 46 8.40 7.67 -14.18
N GLY A 47 8.35 8.97 -13.88
CA GLY A 47 7.10 9.75 -13.87
C GLY A 47 6.21 9.52 -12.65
N TRP A 48 6.66 8.73 -11.67
CA TRP A 48 5.98 8.54 -10.40
C TRP A 48 6.96 8.27 -9.26
N GLY A 49 6.56 8.64 -8.05
CA GLY A 49 7.39 8.49 -6.87
C GLY A 49 8.70 9.29 -6.96
N THR A 50 9.45 9.28 -5.87
CA THR A 50 10.79 9.87 -5.80
C THR A 50 11.71 8.87 -5.13
N PRO A 51 12.77 8.40 -5.82
CA PRO A 51 13.74 7.50 -5.22
C PRO A 51 14.41 8.15 -4.00
N ALA A 52 14.53 7.38 -2.93
CA ALA A 52 15.14 7.77 -1.66
C ALA A 52 15.88 6.57 -1.06
N GLY A 53 17.08 6.28 -1.59
CA GLY A 53 17.82 5.07 -1.23
C GLY A 53 17.10 3.81 -1.68
N SER A 54 16.89 2.86 -0.76
CA SER A 54 16.09 1.65 -0.98
C SER A 54 14.58 1.89 -0.98
N SER A 55 14.15 3.14 -0.83
CA SER A 55 12.75 3.54 -0.74
C SER A 55 12.29 4.37 -1.94
N CYS A 56 10.99 4.39 -2.16
CA CYS A 56 10.30 5.24 -3.12
C CYS A 56 9.19 6.01 -2.42
N ASN A 57 9.25 7.33 -2.49
CA ASN A 57 8.31 8.21 -1.83
C ASN A 57 7.29 8.76 -2.82
N ILE A 58 6.01 8.50 -2.59
CA ILE A 58 4.90 9.12 -3.31
C ILE A 58 4.39 10.26 -2.43
N ARG A 59 4.71 11.51 -2.81
CA ARG A 59 4.32 12.70 -2.01
C ARG A 59 2.81 12.89 -1.94
N TYR A 60 2.14 12.68 -3.06
CA TYR A 60 0.70 12.83 -3.19
C TYR A 60 0.17 11.68 -4.03
N THR A 61 -0.54 10.77 -3.39
CA THR A 61 -1.21 9.66 -4.08
C THR A 61 -2.47 10.13 -4.81
N TYR A 62 -2.72 9.55 -5.98
CA TYR A 62 -3.94 9.71 -6.77
C TYR A 62 -4.62 8.36 -6.98
N PRO A 63 -5.93 8.31 -7.27
CA PRO A 63 -6.60 7.05 -7.59
C PRO A 63 -5.91 6.22 -8.68
N SER A 64 -5.22 6.87 -9.63
CA SER A 64 -4.43 6.19 -10.67
C SER A 64 -3.13 5.55 -10.19
N ASP A 65 -2.70 5.82 -8.96
CA ASP A 65 -1.60 5.11 -8.30
C ASP A 65 -2.06 3.80 -7.66
N SER A 66 -3.36 3.48 -7.69
CA SER A 66 -3.84 2.16 -7.28
C SER A 66 -3.28 1.07 -8.19
N GLY A 67 -2.84 -0.03 -7.59
CA GLY A 67 -2.19 -1.11 -8.33
C GLY A 67 -1.33 -2.02 -7.48
N VAL A 68 -0.55 -2.85 -8.15
CA VAL A 68 0.35 -3.83 -7.54
C VAL A 68 1.78 -3.30 -7.54
N TYR A 69 2.46 -3.42 -6.41
CA TYR A 69 3.83 -2.94 -6.19
C TYR A 69 4.73 -4.09 -5.72
N TRP A 70 5.98 -4.11 -6.18
CA TRP A 70 6.99 -5.12 -5.80
C TRP A 70 8.41 -4.60 -5.99
N CYS A 71 9.38 -5.25 -5.36
CA CYS A 71 10.80 -5.06 -5.64
C CYS A 71 11.30 -6.15 -6.59
N GLU A 72 12.09 -5.78 -7.59
CA GLU A 72 12.74 -6.70 -8.53
C GLU A 72 14.26 -6.53 -8.43
N SER A 73 14.99 -7.64 -8.28
CA SER A 73 16.46 -7.65 -8.31
C SER A 73 16.98 -7.66 -9.75
N ARG A 74 18.26 -7.31 -9.95
CA ARG A 74 18.91 -7.40 -11.28
C ARG A 74 18.93 -8.82 -11.85
N GLU A 75 18.88 -9.83 -10.99
CA GLU A 75 18.86 -11.25 -11.36
C GLU A 75 17.44 -11.76 -11.69
N GLY A 76 16.42 -10.92 -11.55
CA GLY A 76 15.03 -11.25 -11.85
C GLY A 76 14.24 -11.81 -10.67
N THR A 77 14.81 -11.81 -9.46
CA THR A 77 14.10 -12.20 -8.23
C THR A 77 13.06 -11.15 -7.87
N VAL A 78 11.85 -11.58 -7.52
CA VAL A 78 10.73 -10.71 -7.16
C VAL A 78 10.39 -10.88 -5.68
N SER A 79 10.16 -9.76 -4.97
CA SER A 79 9.72 -9.77 -3.57
C SER A 79 8.25 -10.17 -3.42
N ASN A 80 7.72 -10.11 -2.19
CA ASN A 80 6.28 -10.04 -1.98
C ASN A 80 5.67 -8.88 -2.79
N MET A 81 4.45 -9.09 -3.28
CA MET A 81 3.65 -8.08 -3.96
C MET A 81 2.64 -7.49 -2.97
N VAL A 82 2.42 -6.18 -3.05
CA VAL A 82 1.39 -5.49 -2.26
C VAL A 82 0.42 -4.80 -3.19
N HIS A 83 -0.88 -4.93 -2.91
CA HIS A 83 -1.92 -4.25 -3.66
C HIS A 83 -2.36 -3.00 -2.90
N LEU A 84 -2.09 -1.83 -3.48
CA LEU A 84 -2.47 -0.54 -2.91
C LEU A 84 -3.72 0.00 -3.61
N THR A 85 -4.64 0.53 -2.81
CA THR A 85 -5.84 1.21 -3.30
C THR A 85 -5.84 2.65 -2.80
N VAL A 86 -5.94 3.59 -3.72
CA VAL A 86 -6.05 5.02 -3.40
C VAL A 86 -7.46 5.49 -3.74
N THR A 87 -8.17 6.05 -2.77
CA THR A 87 -9.55 6.50 -2.95
C THR A 87 -9.71 8.01 -2.76
N GLY A 88 -10.53 8.62 -3.61
CA GLY A 88 -11.05 9.98 -3.41
C GLY A 88 -12.28 10.02 -2.50
N GLY A 89 -12.74 8.86 -1.99
CA GLY A 89 -13.92 8.75 -1.15
C GLY A 89 -13.74 9.24 0.29
N SER A 90 -14.79 9.08 1.09
CA SER A 90 -14.86 9.63 2.45
C SER A 90 -14.22 8.74 3.52
N VAL A 91 -14.05 7.44 3.24
CA VAL A 91 -13.55 6.44 4.19
C VAL A 91 -12.52 5.51 3.56
N ILE A 92 -11.59 5.01 4.38
CA ILE A 92 -10.71 3.89 4.07
C ILE A 92 -10.77 2.85 5.18
N LEU A 93 -10.54 1.59 4.81
CA LEU A 93 -10.31 0.52 5.77
C LEU A 93 -8.81 0.36 6.00
N GLN A 94 -8.35 0.72 7.18
CA GLN A 94 -7.01 0.40 7.63
C GLN A 94 -6.99 -1.03 8.19
N SER A 95 -6.14 -1.85 7.57
CA SER A 95 -5.89 -3.24 7.92
C SER A 95 -4.42 -3.55 7.64
N PRO A 96 -3.81 -4.58 8.28
CA PRO A 96 -2.45 -4.98 8.00
C PRO A 96 -2.24 -5.23 6.49
N VAL A 97 -1.21 -4.63 5.90
CA VAL A 97 -0.90 -4.77 4.47
C VAL A 97 -0.26 -6.13 4.13
N LEU A 98 0.22 -6.85 5.15
CA LEU A 98 0.87 -8.14 5.02
C LEU A 98 -0.06 -9.25 5.52
N PRO A 99 0.07 -10.49 4.98
CA PRO A 99 -0.66 -11.64 5.49
C PRO A 99 -0.45 -11.85 6.99
N VAL A 100 -1.49 -12.30 7.67
CA VAL A 100 -1.48 -12.69 9.09
C VAL A 100 -1.64 -14.20 9.21
N MET A 101 -1.21 -14.79 10.32
CA MET A 101 -1.31 -16.23 10.57
C MET A 101 -2.64 -16.59 11.24
N GLU A 102 -3.04 -17.87 11.13
CA GLU A 102 -4.21 -18.36 11.86
C GLU A 102 -3.97 -18.26 13.37
N GLY A 103 -4.93 -17.68 14.09
CA GLY A 103 -4.85 -17.41 15.53
C GLY A 103 -4.37 -15.99 15.88
N ASP A 104 -3.87 -15.21 14.91
CA ASP A 104 -3.48 -13.83 15.14
C ASP A 104 -4.70 -12.90 15.24
N ASP A 105 -4.66 -11.96 16.18
CA ASP A 105 -5.65 -10.90 16.29
C ASP A 105 -5.40 -9.80 15.25
N VAL A 106 -6.48 -9.34 14.59
CA VAL A 106 -6.43 -8.22 13.63
C VAL A 106 -7.26 -7.04 14.11
N THR A 107 -6.67 -5.85 14.04
CA THR A 107 -7.41 -4.60 14.25
C THR A 107 -7.82 -4.02 12.91
N LEU A 108 -9.13 -3.85 12.70
CA LEU A 108 -9.68 -3.13 11.56
C LEU A 108 -10.11 -1.74 12.01
N LEU A 109 -9.65 -0.71 11.31
CA LEU A 109 -10.01 0.68 11.60
C LEU A 109 -10.67 1.31 10.37
N CYS A 110 -11.91 1.75 10.54
CA CYS A 110 -12.55 2.63 9.58
C CYS A 110 -12.07 4.06 9.84
N LYS A 111 -11.28 4.60 8.93
CA LYS A 111 -10.78 5.98 9.04
C LYS A 111 -11.54 6.87 8.08
N THR A 112 -12.05 7.98 8.57
CA THR A 112 -12.64 9.04 7.74
C THR A 112 -11.57 10.03 7.27
N LYS A 113 -11.79 10.65 6.11
CA LYS A 113 -10.87 11.68 5.60
C LYS A 113 -10.82 12.91 6.49
N THR A 114 -11.96 13.30 7.05
CA THR A 114 -12.09 14.37 8.04
C THR A 114 -12.14 13.76 9.44
N THR A 115 -11.21 14.16 10.31
CA THR A 115 -11.16 13.75 11.72
C THR A 115 -11.36 14.95 12.64
N PRO A 116 -12.08 14.79 13.77
CA PRO A 116 -12.75 13.57 14.23
C PRO A 116 -14.08 13.30 13.51
N SER A 117 -14.46 12.04 13.41
CA SER A 117 -15.78 11.59 12.94
C SER A 117 -16.39 10.67 13.99
N ASN A 118 -17.60 10.99 14.45
CA ASN A 118 -18.40 10.14 15.34
C ASN A 118 -19.46 9.34 14.55
N LEU A 119 -19.25 9.16 13.25
CA LEU A 119 -20.20 8.44 12.41
C LEU A 119 -20.16 6.94 12.71
N PRO A 120 -21.34 6.27 12.72
CA PRO A 120 -21.39 4.83 12.88
C PRO A 120 -20.67 4.13 11.72
N ALA A 121 -20.01 3.02 12.02
CA ALA A 121 -19.22 2.26 11.08
C ALA A 121 -19.71 0.82 10.99
N ALA A 122 -19.64 0.23 9.80
CA ALA A 122 -19.95 -1.18 9.60
C ALA A 122 -18.81 -1.82 8.79
N PHE A 123 -18.35 -2.99 9.24
CA PHE A 123 -17.28 -3.76 8.60
C PHE A 123 -17.88 -4.95 7.88
N TYR A 124 -17.45 -5.16 6.64
CA TYR A 124 -17.90 -6.23 5.77
C TYR A 124 -16.71 -7.03 5.23
N LYS A 125 -16.92 -8.34 5.04
CA LYS A 125 -16.00 -9.23 4.33
C LYS A 125 -16.80 -9.99 3.29
N ASP A 126 -16.35 -9.94 2.04
CA ASP A 126 -16.98 -10.63 0.91
C ASP A 126 -18.50 -10.34 0.80
N GLY A 127 -18.88 -9.09 1.09
CA GLY A 127 -20.28 -8.63 1.12
C GLY A 127 -21.06 -8.99 2.38
N SER A 128 -20.52 -9.83 3.27
CA SER A 128 -21.15 -10.23 4.53
C SER A 128 -20.77 -9.31 5.69
N LEU A 129 -21.75 -8.92 6.51
CA LEU A 129 -21.53 -8.05 7.66
C LEU A 129 -20.77 -8.79 8.77
N ILE A 130 -19.65 -8.22 9.22
CA ILE A 130 -18.88 -8.71 10.39
C ILE A 130 -19.38 -8.05 11.67
N ARG A 131 -19.43 -6.70 11.69
CA ARG A 131 -19.74 -5.93 12.90
C ARG A 131 -20.22 -4.51 12.55
N LYS A 132 -21.07 -3.95 13.41
CA LYS A 132 -21.45 -2.53 13.42
C LYS A 132 -20.94 -1.88 14.71
N HIS A 133 -20.52 -0.62 14.62
CA HIS A 133 -20.05 0.23 15.71
C HIS A 133 -20.77 1.58 15.65
#